data_AF-A0A6N7WW95-F1
#
_entry.id   AF-A0A6N7WW95-F1
#
_cell.length_a   1.000
_cell.length_b   1.000
_cell.length_c   1.000
_cell.angle_alpha   90.00
_cell.angle_beta   90.00
_cell.angle_gamma   90.00
#
_symmetry.space_group_name_H-M   'P 1'
#
loop_
_entity.id
_entity.type
_entity.pdbx_description
1 polymer ?
#
loop_
_entity_poly.entity_id
_entity_poly.type
_entity_poly.pdbx_seq_one_letter_code
_entity_poly.pdbx_strand_id
1 'polypeptide(L)'
;MNQTLAIALGAACGIVGAIPSGVLFERALKRGTKDSVSVEAGLASTMASFLFLSAAIYVAHLLMGDYDLWFGCSAVVVFLGFWGIESVKGWKAAQGPASPGGKDE
;
A
#
# COMPACT_ATOMS: atom_id res chain seq x y z
N MET A 1 -24.29 -13.40 -5.42
CA MET A 1 -23.45 -12.21 -5.13
C MET A 1 -23.87 -11.12 -6.12
N ASN A 2 -23.95 -9.85 -5.72
CA ASN A 2 -24.27 -8.75 -6.65
C ASN A 2 -23.01 -7.90 -6.90
N GLN A 3 -22.91 -7.30 -8.08
CA GLN A 3 -21.73 -6.54 -8.54
C GLN A 3 -21.25 -5.49 -7.52
N THR A 4 -22.16 -4.73 -6.92
CA THR A 4 -21.83 -3.71 -5.90
C THR A 4 -21.10 -4.30 -4.69
N LEU A 5 -21.50 -5.51 -4.27
CA LEU A 5 -20.89 -6.19 -3.13
C LEU A 5 -19.49 -6.72 -3.48
N ALA A 6 -19.30 -7.21 -4.70
CA ALA A 6 -17.97 -7.61 -5.20
C ALA A 6 -17.01 -6.40 -5.27
N ILE A 7 -17.49 -5.24 -5.73
CA ILE A 7 -16.72 -3.99 -5.76
C ILE A 7 -16.35 -3.53 -4.34
N ALA A 8 -17.31 -3.56 -3.41
CA ALA A 8 -17.07 -3.13 -2.03
C ALA A 8 -16.06 -4.04 -1.32
N LEU A 9 -16.15 -5.35 -1.51
CA LEU A 9 -15.19 -6.32 -0.97
C LEU A 9 -13.81 -6.15 -1.59
N GLY A 10 -13.74 -5.97 -2.92
CA GLY A 10 -12.48 -5.72 -3.62
C GLY A 10 -11.82 -4.45 -3.09
N ALA A 11 -12.55 -3.34 -3.01
CA ALA A 11 -12.07 -2.09 -2.42
C ALA A 11 -11.55 -2.28 -0.98
N ALA A 12 -12.29 -3.00 -0.13
CA ALA A 12 -11.85 -3.29 1.24
C ALA A 12 -10.54 -4.10 1.26
N CYS A 13 -10.42 -5.13 0.42
CA CYS A 13 -9.18 -5.88 0.25
C CYS A 13 -8.02 -5.00 -0.25
N GLY A 14 -8.30 -4.07 -1.17
CA GLY A 14 -7.32 -3.09 -1.64
C GLY A 14 -6.78 -2.22 -0.50
N ILE A 15 -7.65 -1.74 0.40
CA ILE A 15 -7.26 -0.96 1.59
C ILE A 15 -6.40 -1.82 2.52
N VAL A 16 -6.85 -3.04 2.86
CA VAL A 16 -6.12 -3.93 3.76
C VAL A 16 -4.75 -4.29 3.19
N GLY A 17 -4.67 -4.57 1.90
CA GLY A 17 -3.43 -4.84 1.19
C GLY A 17 -2.46 -3.67 1.22
N ALA A 18 -2.93 -2.43 1.38
CA ALA A 18 -2.10 -1.24 1.43
C ALA A 18 -1.55 -0.92 2.82
N ILE A 19 -2.07 -1.55 3.89
CA ILE A 19 -1.65 -1.31 5.28
C ILE A 19 -0.14 -1.53 5.50
N PRO A 20 0.46 -2.66 5.08
CA PRO A 20 1.89 -2.90 5.29
C PRO A 20 2.75 -1.78 4.70
N SER A 21 2.44 -1.35 3.47
CA SER A 21 3.16 -0.26 2.80
C SER A 21 2.94 1.09 3.50
N GLY A 22 1.71 1.39 3.92
CA GLY A 22 1.39 2.63 4.61
C GLY A 22 2.12 2.79 5.94
N VAL A 23 2.25 1.70 6.71
CA VAL A 23 2.99 1.72 7.99
C VAL A 23 4.47 2.02 7.77
N LEU A 24 5.08 1.49 6.69
CA LEU A 24 6.48 1.79 6.38
C LEU A 24 6.67 3.23 5.92
N PHE A 25 5.80 3.75 5.06
CA PHE A 25 5.86 5.16 4.65
C PHE A 25 5.66 6.10 5.84
N GLU A 26 4.71 5.81 6.73
CA GLU A 26 4.51 6.63 7.93
C GLU A 26 5.73 6.60 8.86
N ARG A 27 6.35 5.43 9.03
CA ARG A 27 7.61 5.31 9.80
C ARG A 27 8.75 6.08 9.14
N ALA A 28 8.89 5.98 7.83
CA ALA A 28 9.89 6.72 7.05
C ALA A 28 9.70 8.24 7.22
N LEU A 29 8.45 8.70 7.09
CA LEU A 29 8.09 10.12 7.18
C LEU A 29 8.26 10.68 8.60
N LYS A 30 7.88 9.92 9.64
CA LYS A 30 7.94 10.38 11.05
C LYS A 30 9.34 10.33 11.65
N ARG A 31 10.17 9.35 11.28
CA ARG A 31 11.52 9.19 11.88
C ARG A 31 12.60 10.00 11.16
N GLY A 32 12.33 10.47 9.94
CA GLY A 32 13.31 11.19 9.14
C GLY A 32 14.59 10.38 8.91
N THR A 33 15.62 11.01 8.35
CA THR A 33 16.90 10.41 7.96
C THR A 33 17.70 9.72 9.10
N LYS A 34 17.18 9.71 10.33
CA LYS A 34 17.82 9.13 11.53
C LYS A 34 17.68 7.61 11.63
N ASP A 35 16.66 7.02 11.03
CA ASP A 35 16.51 5.56 10.92
C ASP A 35 16.42 5.20 9.43
N SER A 36 17.45 4.56 8.90
CA SER A 36 17.42 3.99 7.57
C SER A 36 16.30 2.96 7.49
N VAL A 37 15.19 3.33 6.87
CA VAL A 37 14.14 2.35 6.55
C VAL A 37 14.79 1.31 5.65
N SER A 38 14.94 0.10 6.16
CA SER A 38 15.61 -0.98 5.44
C SER A 38 14.86 -1.24 4.13
N VAL A 39 15.60 -1.24 3.03
CA VAL A 39 15.09 -1.62 1.70
C VAL A 39 14.44 -3.01 1.77
N GLU A 40 14.98 -3.89 2.62
CA GLU A 40 14.43 -5.21 2.91
C GLU A 40 13.02 -5.13 3.50
N ALA A 41 12.76 -4.20 4.43
CA ALA A 41 11.42 -4.02 5.00
C ALA A 41 10.44 -3.51 3.94
N GLY A 42 10.86 -2.57 3.08
CA GLY A 42 10.06 -2.11 1.94
C GLY A 42 9.71 -3.23 0.97
N LEU A 43 10.70 -4.06 0.61
CA LEU A 43 10.51 -5.23 -0.24
C LEU A 43 9.59 -6.27 0.42
N ALA A 44 9.81 -6.59 1.69
CA ALA A 44 9.00 -7.55 2.45
C ALA A 44 7.54 -7.10 2.55
N SER A 45 7.30 -5.81 2.80
CA SER A 45 5.96 -5.24 2.79
C SER A 45 5.31 -5.32 1.41
N THR A 46 6.05 -5.06 0.35
CA THR A 46 5.51 -5.11 -1.02
C THR A 46 5.16 -6.54 -1.40
N MET A 47 6.01 -7.50 -1.03
CA MET A 47 5.75 -8.94 -1.18
C MET A 47 4.54 -9.38 -0.36
N ALA A 48 4.39 -8.92 0.89
CA ALA A 48 3.24 -9.23 1.72
C ALA A 48 1.92 -8.70 1.10
N SER A 49 1.91 -7.45 0.63
CA SER A 49 0.78 -6.85 -0.07
C SER A 49 0.44 -7.60 -1.36
N PHE A 50 1.46 -7.97 -2.14
CA PHE A 50 1.28 -8.74 -3.37
C PHE A 50 0.67 -10.12 -3.10
N LEU A 51 1.27 -10.89 -2.18
CA LEU A 51 0.77 -12.22 -1.81
C LEU A 51 -0.66 -12.18 -1.28
N PHE A 52 -0.98 -11.17 -0.45
CA PHE A 52 -2.33 -10.98 0.05
C PHE A 52 -3.33 -10.69 -1.08
N LEU A 53 -3.02 -9.75 -1.98
CA LEU A 53 -3.89 -9.40 -3.10
C LEU A 53 -4.04 -10.57 -4.08
N SER A 54 -2.97 -11.29 -4.38
CA SER A 54 -3.02 -12.50 -5.21
C SER A 54 -3.90 -13.58 -4.57
N ALA A 55 -3.75 -13.83 -3.27
CA ALA A 55 -4.59 -14.78 -2.55
C ALA A 55 -6.06 -14.34 -2.54
N ALA A 56 -6.34 -13.05 -2.33
CA ALA A 56 -7.70 -12.50 -2.34
C ALA A 56 -8.35 -12.62 -3.73
N ILE A 57 -7.63 -12.30 -4.80
CA ILE A 57 -8.10 -12.46 -6.18
C ILE A 57 -8.32 -13.94 -6.51
N TYR A 58 -7.42 -14.82 -6.09
CA TYR A 58 -7.58 -16.27 -6.29
C TYR A 58 -8.83 -16.80 -5.58
N VAL A 59 -9.03 -16.44 -4.31
CA VAL A 59 -10.24 -16.78 -3.56
C VAL A 59 -11.50 -16.21 -4.24
N ALA A 60 -11.42 -14.98 -4.76
CA ALA A 60 -12.53 -14.39 -5.48
C ALA A 60 -12.84 -15.15 -6.78
N HIS A 61 -11.82 -15.59 -7.53
CA HIS A 61 -12.00 -16.40 -8.73
C HIS A 61 -12.72 -17.73 -8.43
N LEU A 62 -12.43 -18.35 -7.27
CA LEU A 62 -13.09 -19.59 -6.85
C LEU A 62 -14.54 -19.39 -6.39
N LEU A 63 -14.89 -18.21 -5.87
CA LEU A 63 -16.16 -17.97 -5.16
C LEU A 63 -17.12 -17.00 -5.84
N MET A 64 -16.65 -16.16 -6.76
CA MET A 64 -17.41 -15.00 -7.27
C MET A 64 -17.89 -15.14 -8.72
N GLY A 65 -17.49 -16.17 -9.46
CA GLY A 65 -17.91 -16.39 -10.86
C GLY A 65 -17.68 -15.14 -11.72
N ASP A 66 -18.73 -14.67 -12.40
CA ASP A 66 -18.68 -13.52 -13.33
C ASP A 66 -18.32 -12.16 -12.68
N TYR A 67 -18.26 -12.09 -11.34
CA TYR A 67 -17.96 -10.86 -10.61
C TYR A 67 -16.49 -10.76 -10.17
N ASP A 68 -15.66 -11.78 -10.45
CA ASP A 68 -14.25 -11.82 -10.06
C ASP A 68 -13.44 -10.64 -10.63
N LEU A 69 -13.73 -10.24 -11.86
CA LEU A 69 -13.06 -9.15 -12.56
C LEU A 69 -13.38 -7.79 -11.93
N TRP A 70 -14.64 -7.58 -11.52
CA TRP A 70 -15.05 -6.38 -10.78
C TRP A 70 -14.41 -6.28 -9.39
N PHE A 71 -14.33 -7.42 -8.69
CA PHE A 71 -13.62 -7.52 -7.42
C PHE A 71 -12.12 -7.20 -7.62
N GLY A 72 -11.46 -7.85 -8.58
CA GLY A 72 -10.04 -7.68 -8.84
C GLY A 72 -9.68 -6.25 -9.25
N CYS A 73 -10.42 -5.67 -10.19
CA CYS A 73 -10.19 -4.28 -10.63
C CYS A 73 -10.36 -3.29 -9.48
N SER A 74 -11.41 -3.41 -8.67
CA SER A 74 -11.62 -2.51 -7.54
C SER A 74 -10.54 -2.65 -6.47
N ALA A 75 -10.10 -3.88 -6.17
CA ALA A 75 -9.00 -4.13 -5.24
C ALA A 75 -7.68 -3.50 -5.71
N VAL A 76 -7.33 -3.70 -6.99
CA VAL A 76 -6.09 -3.15 -7.57
C VAL A 76 -6.14 -1.63 -7.64
N VAL A 77 -7.24 -1.04 -8.10
CA VAL A 77 -7.38 0.42 -8.20
C VAL A 77 -7.25 1.09 -6.83
N VAL A 78 -7.91 0.54 -5.80
CA VAL A 78 -7.85 1.11 -4.45
C VAL A 78 -6.46 0.94 -3.84
N PHE A 79 -5.83 -0.23 -4.00
CA PHE A 79 -4.47 -0.47 -3.55
C PHE A 79 -3.47 0.50 -4.19
N LEU A 80 -3.50 0.63 -5.52
CA LEU A 80 -2.60 1.52 -6.27
C LEU A 80 -2.85 2.99 -5.93
N GLY A 81 -4.11 3.39 -5.73
CA GLY A 81 -4.46 4.73 -5.30
C GLY A 81 -3.82 5.08 -3.96
N PHE A 82 -3.94 4.20 -2.97
CA PHE A 82 -3.33 4.42 -1.66
C PHE A 82 -1.80 4.42 -1.75
N TRP A 83 -1.23 3.41 -2.43
CA TRP A 83 0.22 3.30 -2.60
C TRP A 83 0.81 4.52 -3.31
N GLY A 84 0.19 4.98 -4.40
CA GLY A 84 0.64 6.15 -5.15
C GLY A 84 0.61 7.44 -4.32
N ILE A 85 -0.43 7.66 -3.50
CA ILE A 85 -0.50 8.80 -2.59
C ILE A 85 0.68 8.78 -1.60
N GLU A 86 0.96 7.63 -0.99
CA GLU A 86 2.06 7.49 -0.04
C GLU A 86 3.44 7.62 -0.72
N SER A 87 3.62 7.10 -1.93
CA SER A 87 4.83 7.31 -2.73
C SER A 87 5.08 8.78 -3.02
N VAL A 88 4.04 9.55 -3.38
CA VAL A 88 4.17 11.00 -3.62
C VAL A 88 4.53 11.75 -2.33
N LYS A 89 3.96 11.37 -1.19
CA LYS A 89 4.34 11.95 0.11
C LYS A 89 5.80 11.66 0.45
N GLY A 90 6.24 10.40 0.26
CA GLY A 90 7.64 10.01 0.44
C GLY A 90 8.59 10.78 -0.47
N TRP A 91 8.24 10.92 -1.75
CA TRP A 91 9.01 11.69 -2.73
C TRP A 91 9.15 13.18 -2.35
N LYS A 92 8.07 13.80 -1.88
CA LYS A 92 8.10 15.20 -1.39
C LYS A 92 8.95 15.34 -0.14
N ALA A 93 8.88 14.40 0.79
CA ALA A 93 9.70 14.43 1.99
C ALA A 93 11.20 14.24 1.68
N ALA A 94 11.55 13.41 0.71
CA ALA A 94 12.93 13.21 0.28
C ALA A 94 13.55 14.44 -0.43
N GLN A 95 12.72 15.29 -1.06
CA GLN A 95 13.16 16.54 -1.71
C GLN A 95 13.12 17.77 -0.79
N GLY A 96 12.58 17.64 0.43
CA GLY A 96 12.63 18.72 1.40
C GLY A 96 14.09 19.11 1.71
N PRO A 97 14.41 20.38 1.97
CA PRO A 97 15.76 20.78 2.35
C PRO A 97 16.20 19.93 3.54
N ALA A 98 17.40 19.34 3.47
CA ALA A 98 18.06 18.80 4.64
C ALA A 98 18.05 19.91 5.69
N SER A 99 17.38 19.69 6.83
CA SER A 99 17.30 20.68 7.89
C SER A 99 18.73 21.14 8.22
N PRO A 100 19.08 22.43 8.02
CA PRO A 100 20.35 22.94 8.48
C PRO A 100 20.19 23.25 9.97
N GLY A 101 20.76 22.38 10.82
CA GLY A 101 20.90 22.61 12.26
C GLY A 101 20.55 21.36 13.08
N GLY A 102 21.33 20.91 14.07
CA GLY A 102 22.38 21.60 14.80
C GLY A 102 23.76 21.04 14.55
N LYS A 103 24.65 21.95 14.15
CA LYS A 103 25.94 22.07 14.80
C LYS A 103 25.66 22.61 16.22
N ASP A 104 26.42 22.11 17.19
CA ASP A 104 26.64 22.71 18.52
C ASP A 104 25.56 22.43 19.57
N GLU A 105 25.77 21.38 20.37
CA GLU A 105 25.77 21.40 21.85
C GLU A 105 26.51 20.16 22.39
#